data_AF-A0A7J6Q2X6-F1
#
_entry.id   AF-A0A7J6Q2X6-F1
#
_cell.length_a   1.000
_cell.length_b   1.000
_cell.length_c   1.000
_cell.angle_alpha   90.00
_cell.angle_beta   90.00
_cell.angle_gamma   90.00
#
_symmetry.space_group_name_H-M   'P 1'
#
loop_
_entity.id
_entity.type
_entity.pdbx_description
1 polymer ?
#
loop_
_entity_poly.entity_id
_entity_poly.type
_entity_poly.pdbx_seq_one_letter_code
_entity_poly.pdbx_strand_id
1 'polypeptide(L)'
;KSYGHRGEAVVQKNYNMIDKALDAITQIDVPAEWKNLSDDMLHYEQTYHNAIGALAKEKSAINRSDFTKNVQAPIALLHGDEIPVSAFANDQIVGGKVPLGTAKTEKRGVALSVPVVDMDKCTQCNTCAMSCPHAVIRPFLLSQAEVDAKPDTFVTRKAKGGAEVAGLHYRIQVSPLDCTGCEVCVNACPDDALTMKHLADVSKAESPNWEYAMGLPDRSSRFDTTSLKGSQFHQPLLEFHGACAGCGETPYVRLLTQMFGDRMMIANATGCSSIWGAPYGSTPYTTRPDGTGPAWANSLFEDAAEYGMGMAVTTAVRRNALKARVQELLLEGKDSPLSPELYTQLNEWVENFRNPAVCEALSKSLPSLLKAEASKDPAIQEILDASDLLPKISNWIIGGDGW
;
A
#
# COMPACT_ATOMS: atom_id res chain seq x y z
N LYS A 1 -20.90 -6.80 -39.87
CA LYS A 1 -21.54 -5.52 -39.43
C LYS A 1 -20.76 -4.87 -38.29
N SER A 2 -20.58 -5.53 -37.13
CA SER A 2 -19.88 -4.93 -35.97
C SER A 2 -18.39 -4.61 -36.23
N TYR A 3 -17.63 -5.53 -36.85
CA TYR A 3 -16.19 -5.34 -37.08
C TYR A 3 -15.81 -4.73 -38.44
N GLY A 4 -16.79 -4.30 -39.25
CA GLY A 4 -16.51 -3.79 -40.61
C GLY A 4 -15.53 -2.61 -40.61
N HIS A 5 -15.58 -1.76 -39.58
CA HIS A 5 -14.69 -0.62 -39.40
C HIS A 5 -13.22 -1.00 -39.11
N ARG A 6 -12.93 -2.26 -38.73
CA ARG A 6 -11.57 -2.75 -38.44
C ARG A 6 -10.84 -3.32 -39.67
N GLY A 7 -11.50 -3.28 -40.83
CA GLY A 7 -10.96 -3.77 -42.10
C GLY A 7 -11.20 -5.26 -42.34
N GLU A 8 -11.13 -5.64 -43.62
CA GLU A 8 -11.55 -6.97 -44.10
C GLU A 8 -10.73 -8.11 -43.48
N ALA A 9 -9.43 -7.91 -43.27
CA ALA A 9 -8.57 -8.93 -42.67
C ALA A 9 -9.01 -9.33 -41.25
N VAL A 10 -9.50 -8.38 -40.44
CA VAL A 10 -10.04 -8.67 -39.10
C VAL A 10 -11.39 -9.37 -39.22
N VAL A 11 -12.24 -8.92 -40.13
CA VAL A 11 -13.55 -9.55 -40.39
C VAL A 11 -13.37 -11.01 -40.81
N GLN A 12 -12.48 -11.29 -41.75
CA GLN A 12 -12.21 -12.65 -42.22
C GLN A 12 -11.63 -13.55 -41.12
N LYS A 13 -10.77 -13.02 -40.24
CA LYS A 13 -10.29 -13.78 -39.06
C LYS A 13 -11.45 -14.20 -38.15
N ASN A 14 -12.45 -13.33 -37.95
CA ASN A 14 -13.63 -13.66 -37.16
C ASN A 14 -14.49 -14.74 -37.84
N TYR A 15 -14.70 -14.65 -39.17
CA TYR A 15 -15.42 -15.70 -39.91
C TYR A 15 -14.70 -17.05 -39.82
N ASN A 16 -13.40 -17.07 -40.08
CA ASN A 16 -12.59 -18.28 -39.97
C ASN A 16 -12.61 -18.90 -38.57
N MET A 17 -12.70 -18.08 -37.52
CA MET A 17 -12.83 -18.55 -36.14
C MET A 17 -14.19 -19.23 -35.91
N ILE A 18 -15.28 -18.66 -36.42
CA ILE A 18 -16.63 -19.25 -36.28
C ILE A 18 -16.69 -20.60 -37.00
N ASP A 19 -16.18 -20.67 -38.23
CA ASP A 19 -16.17 -21.90 -39.02
C ASP A 19 -15.42 -23.02 -38.27
N LYS A 20 -14.25 -22.70 -37.70
CA LYS A 20 -13.47 -23.65 -36.90
C LYS A 20 -14.11 -23.98 -35.55
N ALA A 21 -14.84 -23.06 -34.95
CA ALA A 21 -15.46 -23.28 -33.63
C ALA A 21 -16.51 -24.37 -33.70
N LEU A 22 -17.29 -24.44 -34.78
CA LEU A 22 -18.30 -25.48 -34.98
C LEU A 22 -17.68 -26.89 -34.99
N ASP A 23 -16.54 -27.05 -35.65
CA ASP A 23 -15.80 -28.33 -35.70
C ASP A 23 -15.08 -28.66 -34.38
N ALA A 24 -14.77 -27.65 -33.56
CA ALA A 24 -14.05 -27.82 -32.30
C ALA A 24 -14.98 -28.11 -31.09
N ILE A 25 -16.30 -27.95 -31.23
CA ILE A 25 -17.26 -28.26 -30.17
C ILE A 25 -17.34 -29.78 -30.03
N THR A 26 -16.85 -30.27 -28.89
CA THR A 26 -16.90 -31.70 -28.54
C THR A 26 -17.82 -31.89 -27.35
N GLN A 27 -18.79 -32.80 -27.46
CA GLN A 27 -19.59 -33.23 -26.32
C GLN A 27 -18.69 -33.97 -25.32
N ILE A 28 -18.73 -33.55 -24.05
CA ILE A 28 -18.06 -34.28 -22.97
C ILE A 28 -19.10 -35.23 -22.35
N ASP A 29 -18.88 -36.53 -22.52
CA ASP A 29 -19.71 -37.54 -21.87
C ASP A 29 -19.35 -37.60 -20.38
N VAL A 30 -20.20 -37.00 -19.54
CA VAL A 30 -19.99 -36.91 -18.09
C VAL A 30 -20.22 -38.29 -17.47
N PRO A 31 -19.22 -38.88 -16.79
CA PRO A 31 -19.39 -40.19 -16.16
C PRO A 31 -20.44 -40.17 -15.04
N ALA A 32 -21.29 -41.19 -14.97
CA ALA A 32 -22.41 -41.23 -14.01
C ALA A 32 -21.94 -41.29 -12.55
N GLU A 33 -20.73 -41.81 -12.31
CA GLU A 33 -20.07 -41.85 -11.02
C GLU A 33 -19.69 -40.47 -10.47
N TRP A 34 -19.62 -39.42 -11.31
CA TRP A 34 -19.31 -38.06 -10.86
C TRP A 34 -20.31 -37.51 -9.85
N LYS A 35 -21.56 -38.01 -9.87
CA LYS A 35 -22.60 -37.67 -8.89
C LYS A 35 -22.25 -38.08 -7.44
N ASN A 36 -21.27 -38.97 -7.28
CA ASN A 36 -20.83 -39.52 -6.00
C ASN A 36 -19.40 -39.08 -5.65
N LEU A 37 -18.82 -38.11 -6.36
CA LEU A 37 -17.52 -37.57 -5.98
C LEU A 37 -17.62 -36.91 -4.60
N SER A 38 -16.58 -37.11 -3.78
CA SER A 38 -16.49 -36.45 -2.48
C SER A 38 -16.31 -34.94 -2.67
N ASP A 39 -16.87 -34.15 -1.77
CA ASP A 39 -16.59 -32.71 -1.66
C ASP A 39 -15.09 -32.44 -1.39
N ASP A 40 -14.33 -33.45 -0.92
CA ASP A 40 -12.86 -33.37 -0.82
C ASP A 40 -12.16 -33.23 -2.18
N MET A 41 -12.85 -33.55 -3.27
CA MET A 41 -12.37 -33.33 -4.64
C MET A 41 -12.54 -31.87 -5.09
N LEU A 42 -13.26 -31.02 -4.34
CA LEU A 42 -13.43 -29.58 -4.59
C LEU A 42 -12.19 -28.80 -4.13
N HIS A 43 -11.02 -29.20 -4.63
CA HIS A 43 -9.73 -28.64 -4.23
C HIS A 43 -9.66 -27.12 -4.41
N TYR A 44 -10.31 -26.56 -5.44
CA TYR A 44 -10.29 -25.13 -5.73
C TYR A 44 -11.05 -24.30 -4.68
N GLU A 45 -12.28 -24.67 -4.32
CA GLU A 45 -13.06 -23.97 -3.29
C GLU A 45 -12.41 -24.09 -1.92
N GLN A 46 -11.91 -25.29 -1.57
CA GLN A 46 -11.16 -25.48 -0.34
C GLN A 46 -9.87 -24.66 -0.31
N THR A 47 -9.12 -24.60 -1.42
CA THR A 47 -7.88 -23.80 -1.52
C THR A 47 -8.18 -22.32 -1.47
N TYR A 48 -9.28 -21.86 -2.04
CA TYR A 48 -9.68 -20.46 -1.98
C TYR A 48 -10.17 -20.06 -0.58
N HIS A 49 -11.00 -20.89 0.08
CA HIS A 49 -11.36 -20.70 1.49
C HIS A 49 -10.15 -20.77 2.43
N ASN A 50 -9.18 -21.65 2.15
CA ASN A 50 -7.93 -21.75 2.89
C ASN A 50 -7.01 -20.56 2.63
N ALA A 51 -6.95 -20.05 1.39
CA ALA A 51 -6.21 -18.84 1.03
C ALA A 51 -6.81 -17.65 1.78
N ILE A 52 -8.12 -17.45 1.70
CA ILE A 52 -8.83 -16.44 2.47
C ILE A 52 -8.67 -16.62 3.98
N GLY A 53 -8.75 -17.85 4.48
CA GLY A 53 -8.55 -18.18 5.89
C GLY A 53 -7.10 -17.97 6.34
N ALA A 54 -6.12 -18.08 5.45
CA ALA A 54 -4.71 -17.74 5.69
C ALA A 54 -4.49 -16.23 5.64
N LEU A 55 -5.16 -15.53 4.73
CA LEU A 55 -5.16 -14.07 4.61
C LEU A 55 -5.79 -13.41 5.84
N ALA A 56 -6.85 -14.00 6.39
CA ALA A 56 -7.45 -13.57 7.66
C ALA A 56 -6.55 -13.83 8.89
N LYS A 57 -5.48 -14.64 8.77
CA LYS A 57 -4.51 -14.88 9.86
C LYS A 57 -3.37 -13.86 9.86
N GLU A 58 -3.26 -13.01 8.85
CA GLU A 58 -2.23 -11.98 8.78
C GLU A 58 -2.55 -10.87 9.81
N LYS A 59 -1.90 -10.92 10.97
CA LYS A 59 -2.00 -9.88 12.00
C LYS A 59 -1.24 -8.64 11.52
N SER A 60 -1.87 -7.75 10.75
CA SER A 60 -1.39 -6.37 10.63
C SER A 60 -2.15 -5.47 11.60
N ALA A 61 -1.57 -4.31 11.96
CA ALA A 61 -2.18 -3.37 12.90
C ALA A 61 -3.58 -2.87 12.46
N ILE A 62 -3.94 -3.08 11.19
CA ILE A 62 -5.16 -2.54 10.57
C ILE A 62 -6.00 -3.62 9.87
N ASN A 63 -5.40 -4.70 9.37
CA ASN A 63 -6.18 -5.88 8.98
C ASN A 63 -6.61 -6.64 10.23
N ARG A 64 -7.79 -6.30 10.74
CA ARG A 64 -8.44 -7.15 11.72
C ARG A 64 -9.02 -8.34 10.96
N SER A 65 -8.55 -9.53 11.31
CA SER A 65 -8.97 -10.84 10.77
C SER A 65 -10.47 -10.92 10.47
N ASP A 66 -11.29 -10.27 11.28
CA ASP A 66 -12.75 -10.27 11.19
C ASP A 66 -13.29 -9.49 9.99
N PHE A 67 -12.68 -8.36 9.59
CA PHE A 67 -13.11 -7.65 8.38
C PHE A 67 -12.76 -8.46 7.13
N THR A 68 -11.52 -8.95 7.03
CA THR A 68 -11.12 -9.77 5.87
C THR A 68 -11.98 -11.03 5.77
N LYS A 69 -12.19 -11.74 6.89
CA LYS A 69 -12.95 -12.99 6.90
C LYS A 69 -14.45 -12.79 6.66
N ASN A 70 -15.06 -11.79 7.28
CA ASN A 70 -16.53 -11.67 7.32
C ASN A 70 -17.09 -10.68 6.30
N VAL A 71 -16.25 -9.82 5.70
CA VAL A 71 -16.70 -8.79 4.73
C VAL A 71 -15.96 -8.90 3.41
N GLN A 72 -14.64 -8.69 3.39
CA GLN A 72 -13.86 -8.70 2.14
C GLN A 72 -13.98 -10.04 1.40
N ALA A 73 -13.84 -11.14 2.13
CA ALA A 73 -13.84 -12.47 1.57
C ALA A 73 -15.16 -12.87 0.89
N PRO A 74 -16.33 -12.76 1.55
CA PRO A 74 -17.60 -13.00 0.88
C PRO A 74 -17.81 -12.09 -0.34
N ILE A 75 -17.41 -10.80 -0.27
CA ILE A 75 -17.50 -9.89 -1.43
C ILE A 75 -16.66 -10.43 -2.60
N ALA A 76 -15.41 -10.82 -2.35
CA ALA A 76 -14.51 -11.36 -3.38
C ALA A 76 -15.03 -12.67 -4.00
N LEU A 77 -15.83 -13.43 -3.25
CA LEU A 77 -16.46 -14.69 -3.68
C LEU A 77 -17.85 -14.52 -4.30
N LEU A 78 -18.34 -13.29 -4.47
CA LEU A 78 -19.70 -13.02 -4.95
C LEU A 78 -20.82 -13.48 -3.98
N HIS A 79 -20.50 -13.59 -2.68
CA HIS A 79 -21.45 -13.83 -1.58
C HIS A 79 -21.72 -12.55 -0.75
N GLY A 80 -21.55 -11.37 -1.35
CA GLY A 80 -21.72 -10.09 -0.65
C GLY A 80 -23.12 -9.87 -0.09
N ASP A 81 -24.16 -10.33 -0.81
CA ASP A 81 -25.57 -10.25 -0.40
C ASP A 81 -25.91 -11.12 0.83
N GLU A 82 -25.05 -12.09 1.17
CA GLU A 82 -25.23 -12.97 2.32
C GLU A 82 -24.68 -12.36 3.63
N ILE A 83 -23.95 -11.24 3.55
CA ILE A 83 -23.35 -10.60 4.72
C ILE A 83 -24.46 -9.96 5.58
N PRO A 84 -24.63 -10.36 6.86
CA PRO A 84 -25.66 -9.79 7.69
C PRO A 84 -25.33 -8.34 8.08
N VAL A 85 -26.36 -7.52 8.31
CA VAL A 85 -26.19 -6.12 8.77
C VAL A 85 -25.34 -6.02 10.04
N SER A 86 -25.41 -7.02 10.93
CA SER A 86 -24.61 -7.09 12.16
C SER A 86 -23.11 -7.15 11.90
N ALA A 87 -22.66 -7.64 10.73
CA ALA A 87 -21.25 -7.62 10.35
C ALA A 87 -20.71 -6.19 10.27
N PHE A 88 -21.56 -5.22 9.93
CA PHE A 88 -21.23 -3.79 9.78
C PHE A 88 -21.47 -2.96 11.05
N ALA A 89 -22.06 -3.55 12.10
CA ALA A 89 -22.46 -2.86 13.33
C ALA A 89 -21.36 -2.92 14.42
N ASN A 90 -20.13 -2.56 14.08
CA ASN A 90 -19.02 -2.46 15.03
C ASN A 90 -18.24 -1.15 14.86
N ASP A 91 -17.55 -0.70 15.91
CA ASP A 91 -16.87 0.60 15.98
C ASP A 91 -15.85 0.84 14.87
N GLN A 92 -15.38 -0.21 14.20
CA GLN A 92 -14.36 -0.11 13.17
C GLN A 92 -14.92 0.31 11.81
N ILE A 93 -16.15 -0.11 11.50
CA ILE A 93 -16.74 0.07 10.17
C ILE A 93 -18.11 0.76 10.21
N VAL A 94 -18.61 1.07 11.40
CA VAL A 94 -19.79 1.92 11.59
C VAL A 94 -19.59 3.27 10.87
N GLY A 95 -20.63 3.73 10.18
CA GLY A 95 -20.57 4.93 9.35
C GLY A 95 -19.85 4.75 8.02
N GLY A 96 -19.61 3.51 7.58
CA GLY A 96 -19.00 3.21 6.27
C GLY A 96 -17.47 3.28 6.26
N LYS A 97 -16.83 3.31 7.44
CA LYS A 97 -15.37 3.24 7.54
C LYS A 97 -14.88 1.88 7.05
N VAL A 98 -13.70 1.85 6.45
CA VAL A 98 -13.06 0.61 5.99
C VAL A 98 -11.62 0.60 6.49
N PRO A 99 -11.11 -0.54 6.99
CA PRO A 99 -9.71 -0.66 7.36
C PRO A 99 -8.81 -0.40 6.16
N LEU A 100 -7.61 0.15 6.40
CA LEU A 100 -6.57 0.31 5.38
C LEU A 100 -5.83 -1.00 5.10
N GLY A 101 -5.24 -1.09 3.92
CA GLY A 101 -4.26 -2.11 3.53
C GLY A 101 -4.86 -3.49 3.30
N THR A 102 -6.14 -3.58 2.91
CA THR A 102 -6.77 -4.87 2.62
C THR A 102 -6.47 -5.37 1.20
N ALA A 103 -6.04 -4.50 0.27
CA ALA A 103 -5.71 -4.92 -1.10
C ALA A 103 -4.54 -5.92 -1.18
N LYS A 104 -3.60 -5.87 -0.22
CA LYS A 104 -2.43 -6.77 -0.18
C LYS A 104 -2.79 -8.26 -0.06
N THR A 105 -4.00 -8.56 0.41
CA THR A 105 -4.48 -9.93 0.55
C THR A 105 -5.05 -10.49 -0.74
N GLU A 106 -5.35 -9.67 -1.75
CA GLU A 106 -6.07 -10.15 -2.93
C GLU A 106 -5.27 -11.10 -3.81
N LYS A 107 -3.97 -10.83 -4.02
CA LYS A 107 -3.05 -11.67 -4.81
C LYS A 107 -3.67 -12.21 -6.10
N ARG A 108 -4.30 -11.31 -6.87
CA ARG A 108 -5.27 -11.61 -7.93
C ARG A 108 -4.73 -12.52 -9.05
N GLY A 109 -3.44 -12.46 -9.35
CA GLY A 109 -2.78 -13.32 -10.34
C GLY A 109 -3.30 -13.14 -11.77
N VAL A 110 -3.74 -11.93 -12.14
CA VAL A 110 -4.44 -11.67 -13.41
C VAL A 110 -3.52 -11.45 -14.61
N ALA A 111 -2.22 -11.22 -14.40
CA ALA A 111 -1.29 -11.01 -15.48
C ALA A 111 -0.96 -12.30 -16.23
N LEU A 112 -1.00 -12.27 -17.57
CA LEU A 112 -0.49 -13.36 -18.40
C LEU A 112 1.04 -13.51 -18.28
N SER A 113 1.72 -12.37 -18.23
CA SER A 113 3.17 -12.27 -18.12
C SER A 113 3.57 -11.22 -17.09
N VAL A 114 4.66 -11.46 -16.38
CA VAL A 114 5.23 -10.58 -15.35
C VAL A 114 6.70 -10.30 -15.65
N PRO A 115 7.23 -9.13 -15.24
CA PRO A 115 8.63 -8.81 -15.45
C PRO A 115 9.52 -9.70 -14.56
N VAL A 116 10.58 -10.25 -15.15
CA VAL A 116 11.67 -10.91 -14.42
C VAL A 116 12.93 -10.08 -14.60
N VAL A 117 13.63 -9.85 -13.50
CA VAL A 117 14.82 -8.99 -13.48
C VAL A 117 16.08 -9.82 -13.66
N ASP A 118 16.89 -9.44 -14.65
CA ASP A 118 18.29 -9.82 -14.76
C ASP A 118 19.13 -8.92 -13.84
N MET A 119 19.52 -9.48 -12.69
CA MET A 119 20.29 -8.74 -11.71
C MET A 119 21.68 -8.35 -12.22
N ASP A 120 22.28 -9.09 -13.17
CA ASP A 120 23.60 -8.79 -13.70
C ASP A 120 23.61 -7.54 -14.58
N LYS A 121 22.52 -7.31 -15.32
CA LYS A 121 22.28 -6.07 -16.08
C LYS A 121 21.80 -4.91 -15.20
N CYS A 122 21.11 -5.18 -14.10
CA CYS A 122 20.53 -4.14 -13.25
C CYS A 122 21.59 -3.15 -12.71
N THR A 123 21.37 -1.85 -12.96
CA THR A 123 22.20 -0.74 -12.49
C THR A 123 21.80 -0.19 -11.12
N GLN A 124 20.72 -0.71 -10.51
CA GLN A 124 20.21 -0.32 -9.18
C GLN A 124 19.74 1.15 -9.13
N CYS A 125 19.10 1.61 -10.22
CA CYS A 125 18.60 2.98 -10.37
C CYS A 125 17.21 3.22 -9.75
N ASN A 126 16.44 2.16 -9.49
CA ASN A 126 15.05 2.17 -9.01
C ASN A 126 14.02 2.80 -9.96
N THR A 127 14.36 3.08 -11.23
CA THR A 127 13.41 3.64 -12.22
C THR A 127 12.19 2.73 -12.45
N CYS A 128 12.40 1.42 -12.50
CA CYS A 128 11.34 0.43 -12.66
C CYS A 128 10.32 0.48 -11.49
N ALA A 129 10.80 0.64 -10.25
CA ALA A 129 9.93 0.85 -9.08
C ALA A 129 9.20 2.21 -9.15
N MET A 130 9.92 3.28 -9.52
CA MET A 130 9.34 4.63 -9.68
C MET A 130 8.16 4.63 -10.66
N SER A 131 8.35 3.97 -11.80
CA SER A 131 7.38 3.92 -12.89
C SER A 131 6.18 3.00 -12.64
N CYS A 132 6.27 2.08 -11.67
CA CYS A 132 5.25 1.08 -11.47
C CYS A 132 3.94 1.70 -10.95
N PRO A 133 2.81 1.54 -11.66
CA PRO A 133 1.54 2.05 -11.19
C PRO A 133 1.05 1.32 -9.93
N HIS A 134 1.21 0.01 -9.85
CA HIS A 134 0.59 -0.83 -8.80
C HIS A 134 1.49 -1.11 -7.58
N ALA A 135 2.68 -0.49 -7.49
CA ALA A 135 3.68 -0.77 -6.46
C ALA A 135 4.14 -2.25 -6.39
N VAL A 136 4.14 -2.97 -7.52
CA VAL A 136 4.42 -4.42 -7.55
C VAL A 136 5.88 -4.76 -7.80
N ILE A 137 6.75 -3.77 -8.04
CA ILE A 137 8.18 -3.95 -8.19
C ILE A 137 8.89 -2.97 -7.27
N ARG A 138 9.68 -3.49 -6.32
CA ARG A 138 10.27 -2.70 -5.23
C ARG A 138 11.74 -3.04 -5.02
N PRO A 139 12.56 -2.06 -4.62
CA PRO A 139 13.95 -2.30 -4.26
C PRO A 139 14.08 -2.67 -2.79
N PHE A 140 14.97 -3.61 -2.50
CA PHE A 140 15.25 -4.14 -1.18
C PHE A 140 16.74 -4.13 -0.90
N LEU A 141 17.10 -3.89 0.35
CA LEU A 141 18.48 -3.93 0.84
C LEU A 141 18.63 -5.01 1.90
N LEU A 142 19.73 -5.73 1.82
CA LEU A 142 20.01 -6.88 2.67
C LEU A 142 21.40 -6.75 3.31
N SER A 143 21.48 -7.03 4.59
CA SER A 143 22.71 -7.37 5.29
C SER A 143 23.23 -8.75 4.85
N GLN A 144 24.47 -9.07 5.21
CA GLN A 144 25.04 -10.39 4.91
C GLN A 144 24.23 -11.54 5.52
N ALA A 145 23.79 -11.41 6.77
CA ALA A 145 22.99 -12.44 7.44
C ALA A 145 21.66 -12.73 6.72
N GLU A 146 21.03 -11.70 6.16
CA GLU A 146 19.82 -11.87 5.34
C GLU A 146 20.18 -12.52 3.99
N VAL A 147 21.30 -12.13 3.37
CA VAL A 147 21.77 -12.81 2.15
C VAL A 147 22.03 -14.31 2.37
N ASP A 148 22.52 -14.68 3.55
CA ASP A 148 22.78 -16.08 3.89
C ASP A 148 21.48 -16.86 4.19
N ALA A 149 20.39 -16.17 4.52
CA ALA A 149 19.08 -16.77 4.85
C ALA A 149 18.06 -16.73 3.68
N LYS A 150 18.41 -16.13 2.55
CA LYS A 150 17.51 -15.93 1.41
C LYS A 150 17.21 -17.25 0.68
N PRO A 151 16.08 -17.37 -0.03
CA PRO A 151 15.84 -18.47 -0.97
C PRO A 151 16.93 -18.56 -2.06
N ASP A 152 17.24 -19.75 -2.54
CA ASP A 152 18.26 -19.95 -3.60
C ASP A 152 17.98 -19.12 -4.85
N THR A 153 16.70 -18.97 -5.20
CA THR A 153 16.20 -18.18 -6.33
C THR A 153 16.25 -16.67 -6.12
N PHE A 154 16.53 -16.19 -4.90
CA PHE A 154 16.57 -14.78 -4.55
C PHE A 154 17.93 -14.17 -4.88
N VAL A 155 18.26 -14.03 -6.18
CA VAL A 155 19.57 -13.51 -6.60
C VAL A 155 19.73 -12.06 -6.14
N THR A 156 20.83 -11.75 -5.44
CA THR A 156 21.18 -10.40 -4.98
C THR A 156 22.55 -10.00 -5.53
N ARG A 157 22.85 -8.69 -5.49
CA ARG A 157 24.20 -8.17 -5.81
C ARG A 157 24.63 -7.18 -4.74
N LYS A 158 25.93 -6.93 -4.60
CA LYS A 158 26.42 -5.85 -3.75
C LYS A 158 25.75 -4.53 -4.12
N ALA A 159 25.26 -3.80 -3.12
CA ALA A 159 24.62 -2.52 -3.35
C ALA A 159 25.67 -1.49 -3.83
N LYS A 160 25.31 -0.71 -4.83
CA LYS A 160 26.13 0.36 -5.42
C LYS A 160 25.60 1.70 -4.94
N GLY A 161 26.45 2.53 -4.36
CA GLY A 161 26.09 3.84 -3.82
C GLY A 161 27.10 4.33 -2.80
N GLY A 162 26.69 5.30 -1.98
CA GLY A 162 27.50 5.89 -0.92
C GLY A 162 27.43 5.13 0.40
N ALA A 163 27.69 5.84 1.49
CA ALA A 163 27.71 5.29 2.84
C ALA A 163 26.36 4.68 3.27
N GLU A 164 25.25 5.15 2.69
CA GLU A 164 23.89 4.70 2.96
C GLU A 164 23.65 3.22 2.61
N VAL A 165 24.40 2.68 1.63
CA VAL A 165 24.31 1.27 1.20
C VAL A 165 25.60 0.47 1.45
N ALA A 166 26.60 1.05 2.11
CA ALA A 166 27.89 0.40 2.32
C ALA A 166 27.73 -0.92 3.10
N GLY A 167 28.32 -2.00 2.56
CA GLY A 167 28.24 -3.34 3.16
C GLY A 167 26.90 -4.07 2.95
N LEU A 168 25.94 -3.48 2.25
CA LEU A 168 24.65 -4.10 1.94
C LEU A 168 24.64 -4.74 0.56
N HIS A 169 23.67 -5.64 0.37
CA HIS A 169 23.26 -6.20 -0.90
C HIS A 169 21.95 -5.57 -1.34
N TYR A 170 21.71 -5.59 -2.64
CA TYR A 170 20.54 -5.03 -3.30
C TYR A 170 19.85 -6.11 -4.12
N ARG A 171 18.51 -6.07 -4.11
CA ARG A 171 17.66 -6.76 -5.07
C ARG A 171 16.46 -5.89 -5.41
N ILE A 172 16.07 -5.90 -6.68
CA ILE A 172 14.75 -5.43 -7.10
C ILE A 172 13.86 -6.68 -7.24
N GLN A 173 12.71 -6.68 -6.57
CA GLN A 173 11.82 -7.84 -6.49
C GLN A 173 10.42 -7.48 -6.97
N VAL A 174 9.79 -8.39 -7.70
CA VAL A 174 8.44 -8.26 -8.25
C VAL A 174 7.47 -9.11 -7.43
N SER A 175 6.27 -8.59 -7.15
CA SER A 175 5.13 -9.36 -6.69
C SER A 175 4.42 -9.95 -7.91
N PRO A 176 4.58 -11.24 -8.21
CA PRO A 176 4.02 -11.82 -9.43
C PRO A 176 2.49 -11.85 -9.40
N LEU A 177 1.88 -12.03 -8.23
CA LEU A 177 0.43 -12.16 -8.07
C LEU A 177 -0.31 -10.83 -8.00
N ASP A 178 0.38 -9.72 -7.75
CA ASP A 178 -0.23 -8.39 -7.78
C ASP A 178 0.04 -7.65 -9.11
N CYS A 179 1.00 -8.14 -9.91
CA CYS A 179 1.35 -7.54 -11.19
C CYS A 179 0.18 -7.61 -12.17
N THR A 180 0.02 -6.55 -12.97
CA THR A 180 -1.00 -6.44 -14.03
C THR A 180 -0.44 -6.65 -15.44
N GLY A 181 0.87 -6.91 -15.58
CA GLY A 181 1.51 -7.19 -16.87
C GLY A 181 1.61 -5.99 -17.82
N CYS A 182 1.56 -4.75 -17.31
CA CYS A 182 1.50 -3.53 -18.13
C CYS A 182 2.80 -3.12 -18.84
N GLU A 183 3.92 -3.81 -18.59
CA GLU A 183 5.23 -3.57 -19.21
C GLU A 183 5.88 -2.20 -18.96
N VAL A 184 5.23 -1.28 -18.23
CA VAL A 184 5.76 0.07 -17.95
C VAL A 184 7.17 0.03 -17.36
N CYS A 185 7.41 -0.86 -16.39
CA CYS A 185 8.72 -1.01 -15.76
C CYS A 185 9.81 -1.58 -16.69
N VAL A 186 9.42 -2.39 -17.68
CA VAL A 186 10.33 -2.92 -18.70
C VAL A 186 10.73 -1.80 -19.64
N ASN A 187 9.74 -1.06 -20.16
CA ASN A 187 9.95 0.07 -21.06
C ASN A 187 10.69 1.24 -20.41
N ALA A 188 10.54 1.41 -19.09
CA ALA A 188 11.24 2.45 -18.34
C ALA A 188 12.66 2.04 -17.92
N CYS A 189 13.07 0.78 -18.11
CA CYS A 189 14.41 0.33 -17.75
C CYS A 189 15.44 0.89 -18.73
N PRO A 190 16.45 1.65 -18.27
CA PRO A 190 17.45 2.22 -19.18
C PRO A 190 18.50 1.19 -19.67
N ASP A 191 18.53 -0.01 -19.10
CA ASP A 191 19.60 -1.01 -19.30
C ASP A 191 19.06 -2.39 -19.76
N ASP A 192 17.80 -2.48 -20.19
CA ASP A 192 17.16 -3.74 -20.63
C ASP A 192 17.33 -4.90 -19.63
N ALA A 193 17.27 -4.57 -18.33
CA ALA A 193 17.45 -5.52 -17.23
C ALA A 193 16.16 -6.25 -16.85
N LEU A 194 15.01 -5.94 -17.48
CA LEU A 194 13.75 -6.63 -17.23
C LEU A 194 13.23 -7.26 -18.52
N THR A 195 12.63 -8.45 -18.41
CA THR A 195 11.98 -9.12 -19.54
C THR A 195 10.68 -9.76 -19.07
N MET A 196 9.64 -9.66 -19.89
CA MET A 196 8.34 -10.27 -19.60
C MET A 196 8.43 -11.80 -19.76
N LYS A 197 7.97 -12.54 -18.76
CA LYS A 197 7.85 -14.00 -18.80
C LYS A 197 6.46 -14.43 -18.35
N HIS A 198 5.96 -15.56 -18.85
CA HIS A 198 4.64 -16.06 -18.45
C HIS A 198 4.58 -16.28 -16.95
N LEU A 199 3.49 -15.83 -16.32
CA LEU A 199 3.29 -15.94 -14.87
C LEU A 199 3.39 -17.40 -14.39
N ALA A 200 2.83 -18.33 -15.17
CA ALA A 200 2.84 -19.77 -14.86
C ALA A 200 4.26 -20.35 -14.74
N ASP A 201 5.23 -19.82 -15.48
CA ASP A 201 6.60 -20.32 -15.52
C ASP A 201 7.44 -19.83 -14.34
N VAL A 202 7.06 -18.69 -13.74
CA VAL A 202 7.92 -17.97 -12.77
C VAL A 202 7.31 -17.82 -11.39
N SER A 203 5.98 -17.93 -11.24
CA SER A 203 5.28 -17.71 -9.96
C SER A 203 5.78 -18.62 -8.84
N LYS A 204 6.15 -19.87 -9.15
CA LYS A 204 6.69 -20.83 -8.16
C LYS A 204 7.96 -20.34 -7.47
N ALA A 205 8.81 -19.59 -8.18
CA ALA A 205 10.04 -19.03 -7.64
C ALA A 205 9.84 -17.59 -7.13
N GLU A 206 9.09 -16.76 -7.87
CA GLU A 206 8.99 -15.34 -7.54
C GLU A 206 7.99 -15.03 -6.42
N SER A 207 6.99 -15.89 -6.17
CA SER A 207 6.07 -15.67 -5.03
C SER A 207 6.79 -15.84 -3.68
N PRO A 208 7.52 -16.94 -3.40
CA PRO A 208 8.32 -17.06 -2.17
C PRO A 208 9.41 -15.99 -2.06
N ASN A 209 10.02 -15.60 -3.17
CA ASN A 209 10.98 -14.49 -3.20
C ASN A 209 10.33 -13.16 -2.75
N TRP A 210 9.12 -12.85 -3.23
CA TRP A 210 8.37 -11.67 -2.81
C TRP A 210 8.07 -11.69 -1.32
N GLU A 211 7.57 -12.81 -0.78
CA GLU A 211 7.27 -12.94 0.65
C GLU A 211 8.54 -12.77 1.52
N TYR A 212 9.66 -13.36 1.09
CA TYR A 212 10.95 -13.16 1.75
C TYR A 212 11.37 -11.68 1.76
N ALA A 213 11.22 -10.98 0.62
CA ALA A 213 11.57 -9.57 0.51
C ALA A 213 10.71 -8.69 1.42
N MET A 214 9.41 -8.97 1.51
CA MET A 214 8.48 -8.23 2.38
C MET A 214 8.76 -8.44 3.87
N GLY A 215 9.43 -9.53 4.25
CA GLY A 215 9.91 -9.77 5.62
C GLY A 215 11.21 -9.06 6.00
N LEU A 216 11.86 -8.37 5.06
CA LEU A 216 13.12 -7.67 5.35
C LEU A 216 12.89 -6.42 6.22
N PRO A 217 13.82 -6.11 7.15
CA PRO A 217 13.78 -4.89 7.94
C PRO A 217 13.78 -3.62 7.09
N ASP A 218 12.99 -2.64 7.52
CA ASP A 218 12.98 -1.31 6.93
C ASP A 218 14.32 -0.59 7.15
N ARG A 219 14.89 -0.10 6.05
CA ARG A 219 16.15 0.68 6.00
C ARG A 219 15.96 2.02 5.29
N SER A 220 14.71 2.42 5.05
CA SER A 220 14.34 3.65 4.32
C SER A 220 14.88 4.92 4.97
N SER A 221 15.04 4.95 6.29
CA SER A 221 15.61 6.07 7.05
C SER A 221 17.03 6.49 6.64
N ARG A 222 17.74 5.64 5.88
CA ARG A 222 19.05 5.94 5.30
C ARG A 222 18.99 6.80 4.04
N PHE A 223 17.80 7.06 3.51
CA PHE A 223 17.60 7.66 2.19
C PHE A 223 16.75 8.92 2.23
N ASP A 224 17.17 9.91 1.45
CA ASP A 224 16.38 11.11 1.18
C ASP A 224 15.19 10.79 0.26
N THR A 225 13.99 11.16 0.71
CA THR A 225 12.73 11.01 -0.02
C THR A 225 12.63 11.91 -1.26
N THR A 226 13.49 12.92 -1.41
CA THR A 226 13.48 13.84 -2.56
C THR A 226 14.30 13.33 -3.75
N SER A 227 15.12 12.30 -3.56
CA SER A 227 15.89 11.68 -4.65
C SER A 227 15.09 10.57 -5.35
N LEU A 228 15.25 10.42 -6.67
CA LEU A 228 14.58 9.35 -7.41
C LEU A 228 14.92 7.98 -6.83
N LYS A 229 16.21 7.69 -6.61
CA LYS A 229 16.63 6.39 -6.06
C LYS A 229 16.17 6.21 -4.62
N GLY A 230 16.36 7.22 -3.77
CA GLY A 230 16.07 7.16 -2.34
C GLY A 230 14.59 7.03 -2.04
N SER A 231 13.74 7.81 -2.70
CA SER A 231 12.27 7.73 -2.54
C SER A 231 11.72 6.31 -2.72
N GLN A 232 12.33 5.50 -3.60
CA GLN A 232 11.85 4.15 -3.87
C GLN A 232 12.22 3.11 -2.81
N PHE A 233 13.14 3.43 -1.88
CA PHE A 233 13.39 2.59 -0.70
C PHE A 233 12.38 2.83 0.42
N HIS A 234 11.63 3.92 0.38
CA HIS A 234 10.52 4.16 1.31
C HIS A 234 9.33 3.29 0.93
N GLN A 235 8.67 2.70 1.92
CA GLN A 235 7.49 1.88 1.69
C GLN A 235 6.40 2.70 0.96
N PRO A 236 5.88 2.22 -0.19
CA PRO A 236 4.70 2.81 -0.79
C PRO A 236 3.49 2.54 0.11
N LEU A 237 2.72 3.58 0.44
CA LEU A 237 1.49 3.47 1.23
C LEU A 237 0.23 3.52 0.37
N LEU A 238 0.40 3.33 -0.94
CA LEU A 238 -0.63 3.01 -1.91
C LEU A 238 -0.12 1.82 -2.74
N GLU A 239 -0.78 0.67 -2.62
CA GLU A 239 -0.34 -0.57 -3.25
C GLU A 239 -1.52 -1.43 -3.72
N PHE A 240 -1.32 -2.17 -4.83
CA PHE A 240 -2.23 -3.23 -5.30
C PHE A 240 -3.68 -2.80 -5.60
N HIS A 241 -3.90 -1.52 -5.91
CA HIS A 241 -5.20 -0.95 -6.24
C HIS A 241 -5.84 -1.52 -7.52
N GLY A 242 -7.15 -1.29 -7.66
CA GLY A 242 -7.96 -1.74 -8.82
C GLY A 242 -7.77 -0.98 -10.14
N ALA A 243 -6.86 0.01 -10.23
CA ALA A 243 -6.65 0.77 -11.46
C ALA A 243 -6.18 -0.10 -12.65
N CYS A 244 -6.40 0.40 -13.87
CA CYS A 244 -6.02 -0.26 -15.12
C CYS A 244 -4.53 -0.62 -15.20
N ALA A 245 -4.20 -1.66 -15.96
CA ALA A 245 -2.82 -1.98 -16.33
C ALA A 245 -2.17 -0.78 -17.04
N GLY A 246 -1.11 -0.21 -16.44
CA GLY A 246 -0.43 0.97 -16.99
C GLY A 246 -1.13 2.30 -16.69
N CYS A 247 -1.96 2.37 -15.64
CA CYS A 247 -2.61 3.61 -15.22
C CYS A 247 -1.61 4.77 -15.04
N GLY A 248 -1.93 5.93 -15.61
CA GLY A 248 -1.09 7.14 -15.52
C GLY A 248 -1.24 7.93 -14.22
N GLU A 249 -2.24 7.65 -13.38
CA GLU A 249 -2.52 8.43 -12.16
C GLU A 249 -1.71 7.93 -10.95
N THR A 250 -1.71 6.62 -10.75
CA THR A 250 -1.26 6.02 -9.48
C THR A 250 0.23 6.09 -9.20
N PRO A 251 1.17 6.14 -10.18
CA PRO A 251 2.57 6.39 -9.89
C PRO A 251 2.79 7.70 -9.12
N TYR A 252 2.02 8.75 -9.44
CA TYR A 252 2.11 10.04 -8.77
C TYR A 252 1.65 9.97 -7.32
N VAL A 253 0.46 9.41 -7.09
CA VAL A 253 -0.10 9.31 -5.73
C VAL A 253 0.74 8.36 -4.87
N ARG A 254 1.23 7.25 -5.43
CA ARG A 254 2.16 6.33 -4.77
C ARG A 254 3.43 7.07 -4.31
N LEU A 255 4.04 7.87 -5.18
CA LEU A 255 5.21 8.67 -4.82
C LEU A 255 4.89 9.68 -3.70
N LEU A 256 3.75 10.35 -3.76
CA LEU A 256 3.30 11.25 -2.68
C LEU A 256 3.23 10.51 -1.35
N THR A 257 2.71 9.28 -1.33
CA THR A 257 2.65 8.49 -0.09
C THR A 257 4.02 8.09 0.44
N GLN A 258 5.02 7.87 -0.43
CA GLN A 258 6.38 7.58 0.00
C GLN A 258 7.07 8.80 0.63
N MET A 259 6.70 10.01 0.19
CA MET A 259 7.29 11.26 0.67
C MET A 259 6.62 11.81 1.94
N PHE A 260 5.30 11.63 2.06
CA PHE A 260 4.50 12.32 3.07
C PHE A 260 3.48 11.44 3.80
N GLY A 261 3.38 10.15 3.44
CA GLY A 261 2.26 9.29 3.80
C GLY A 261 2.12 9.03 5.31
N ASP A 262 3.18 9.20 6.09
CA ASP A 262 3.15 9.09 7.56
C ASP A 262 2.40 10.23 8.26
N ARG A 263 2.18 11.34 7.58
CA ARG A 263 1.48 12.52 8.11
C ARG A 263 0.50 13.09 7.09
N MET A 264 0.00 12.28 6.17
CA MET A 264 -0.85 12.70 5.07
C MET A 264 -2.34 12.56 5.40
N MET A 265 -3.12 13.59 5.06
CA MET A 265 -4.57 13.52 4.96
C MET A 265 -4.98 13.78 3.51
N ILE A 266 -5.87 12.95 2.96
CA ILE A 266 -6.33 13.01 1.57
C ILE A 266 -7.84 13.29 1.56
N ALA A 267 -8.20 14.43 0.96
CA ALA A 267 -9.55 14.70 0.48
C ALA A 267 -9.60 14.36 -1.02
N ASN A 268 -10.31 13.30 -1.39
CA ASN A 268 -10.35 12.80 -2.75
C ASN A 268 -11.67 13.17 -3.42
N ALA A 269 -11.63 13.79 -4.58
CA ALA A 269 -12.81 14.00 -5.43
C ALA A 269 -13.30 12.66 -5.99
N THR A 270 -14.59 12.57 -6.29
CA THR A 270 -15.15 11.40 -6.97
C THR A 270 -14.61 11.31 -8.40
N GLY A 271 -14.12 10.13 -8.79
CA GLY A 271 -13.54 9.91 -10.12
C GLY A 271 -12.68 8.65 -10.13
N CYS A 272 -11.84 8.46 -11.15
CA CYS A 272 -10.96 7.29 -11.19
C CYS A 272 -10.18 7.13 -9.88
N SER A 273 -9.66 8.22 -9.32
CA SER A 273 -8.92 8.22 -8.06
C SER A 273 -9.70 7.74 -6.83
N SER A 274 -11.01 7.98 -6.75
CA SER A 274 -11.82 7.39 -5.69
C SER A 274 -12.17 5.93 -5.96
N ILE A 275 -12.39 5.56 -7.23
CA ILE A 275 -12.74 4.19 -7.63
C ILE A 275 -11.58 3.21 -7.39
N TRP A 276 -10.37 3.54 -7.83
CA TRP A 276 -9.21 2.70 -7.52
C TRP A 276 -8.70 2.92 -6.10
N GLY A 277 -8.97 4.07 -5.48
CA GLY A 277 -8.43 4.45 -4.17
C GLY A 277 -9.19 3.91 -2.96
N ALA A 278 -10.48 3.60 -3.11
CA ALA A 278 -11.28 3.02 -2.02
C ALA A 278 -12.44 2.12 -2.52
N PRO A 279 -12.18 1.10 -3.35
CA PRO A 279 -13.22 0.12 -3.65
C PRO A 279 -13.60 -0.63 -2.37
N TYR A 280 -14.90 -0.70 -2.07
CA TYR A 280 -15.37 -1.30 -0.82
C TYR A 280 -14.95 -2.77 -0.71
N GLY A 281 -14.36 -3.15 0.42
CA GLY A 281 -13.75 -4.47 0.63
C GLY A 281 -12.27 -4.56 0.30
N SER A 282 -11.73 -3.68 -0.56
CA SER A 282 -10.33 -3.72 -1.01
C SER A 282 -9.68 -2.35 -0.98
N THR A 283 -9.10 -1.96 0.16
CA THR A 283 -8.46 -0.66 0.33
C THR A 283 -6.95 -0.76 0.01
N PRO A 284 -6.46 0.02 -0.97
CA PRO A 284 -5.05 -0.02 -1.37
C PRO A 284 -4.14 0.93 -0.59
N TYR A 285 -4.70 1.95 0.07
CA TYR A 285 -3.95 2.75 1.02
C TYR A 285 -3.62 1.88 2.22
N THR A 286 -2.36 1.85 2.66
CA THR A 286 -1.87 0.98 3.72
C THR A 286 -1.08 1.78 4.75
N THR A 287 -0.51 1.09 5.75
CA THR A 287 0.29 1.72 6.79
C THR A 287 1.67 1.11 6.92
N ARG A 288 2.56 1.88 7.54
CA ARG A 288 3.85 1.43 8.02
C ARG A 288 3.68 0.42 9.17
N PRO A 289 4.77 -0.29 9.55
CA PRO A 289 4.75 -1.21 10.68
C PRO A 289 4.33 -0.58 12.02
N ASP A 290 4.52 0.73 12.19
CA ASP A 290 4.09 1.49 13.38
C ASP A 290 2.60 1.88 13.35
N GLY A 291 1.87 1.52 12.28
CA GLY A 291 0.45 1.82 12.10
C GLY A 291 0.16 3.19 11.48
N THR A 292 1.17 3.98 11.13
CA THR A 292 0.99 5.29 10.49
C THR A 292 0.78 5.17 8.98
N GLY A 293 -0.10 6.00 8.41
CA GLY A 293 -0.29 6.09 6.97
C GLY A 293 -1.38 7.10 6.59
N PRO A 294 -1.71 7.21 5.28
CA PRO A 294 -2.61 8.24 4.80
C PRO A 294 -4.02 8.07 5.36
N ALA A 295 -4.56 9.11 6.00
CA ALA A 295 -5.98 9.19 6.29
C ALA A 295 -6.71 9.63 5.01
N TRP A 296 -7.56 8.77 4.45
CA TRP A 296 -8.23 9.01 3.18
C TRP A 296 -9.73 9.17 3.37
N ALA A 297 -10.31 10.15 2.69
CA ALA A 297 -11.76 10.29 2.59
C ALA A 297 -12.18 10.87 1.23
N ASN A 298 -13.35 10.46 0.76
CA ASN A 298 -14.04 11.02 -0.39
C ASN A 298 -15.37 11.58 0.10
N SER A 299 -15.61 12.87 -0.15
CA SER A 299 -16.90 13.52 0.12
C SER A 299 -17.80 13.35 -1.10
N LEU A 300 -17.84 14.34 -1.99
CA LEU A 300 -18.59 14.28 -3.24
C LEU A 300 -17.68 14.57 -4.44
N PHE A 301 -18.29 14.64 -5.62
CA PHE A 301 -17.56 14.97 -6.83
C PHE A 301 -17.17 16.44 -6.84
N GLU A 302 -18.11 17.31 -6.47
CA GLU A 302 -18.08 18.75 -6.65
C GLU A 302 -17.42 19.53 -5.51
N ASP A 303 -17.11 18.91 -4.36
CA ASP A 303 -16.77 19.61 -3.12
C ASP A 303 -15.39 19.26 -2.54
N ALA A 304 -14.53 18.54 -3.27
CA ALA A 304 -13.28 18.03 -2.70
C ALA A 304 -12.33 19.14 -2.22
N ALA A 305 -12.37 20.32 -2.84
CA ALA A 305 -11.55 21.46 -2.44
C ALA A 305 -12.00 22.02 -1.08
N GLU A 306 -13.30 22.24 -0.93
CA GLU A 306 -13.95 22.74 0.27
C GLU A 306 -13.85 21.72 1.40
N TYR A 307 -14.00 20.44 1.08
CA TYR A 307 -13.82 19.34 2.02
C TYR A 307 -12.38 19.29 2.56
N GLY A 308 -11.37 19.34 1.68
CA GLY A 308 -9.97 19.43 2.07
C GLY A 308 -9.61 20.72 2.81
N MET A 309 -10.24 21.84 2.46
CA MET A 309 -10.10 23.09 3.21
C MET A 309 -10.62 22.93 4.65
N GLY A 310 -11.77 22.26 4.83
CA GLY A 310 -12.30 21.93 6.16
C GLY A 310 -11.35 21.08 6.99
N MET A 311 -10.72 20.07 6.39
CA MET A 311 -9.66 19.26 7.05
C MET A 311 -8.47 20.11 7.47
N ALA A 312 -7.99 20.99 6.57
CA ALA A 312 -6.84 21.85 6.82
C ALA A 312 -7.11 22.86 7.95
N VAL A 313 -8.29 23.50 7.95
CA VAL A 313 -8.72 24.43 9.01
C VAL A 313 -8.81 23.72 10.35
N THR A 314 -9.47 22.55 10.39
CA THR A 314 -9.62 21.76 11.62
C THR A 314 -8.26 21.36 12.18
N THR A 315 -7.36 20.88 11.32
CA THR A 315 -5.99 20.53 11.70
C THR A 315 -5.23 21.74 12.26
N ALA A 316 -5.33 22.90 11.60
CA ALA A 316 -4.68 24.12 12.07
C ALA A 316 -5.20 24.57 13.45
N VAL A 317 -6.52 24.55 13.65
CA VAL A 317 -7.15 24.90 14.94
C VAL A 317 -6.72 23.94 16.04
N ARG A 318 -6.83 22.63 15.81
CA ARG A 318 -6.43 21.62 16.81
C ARG A 318 -4.95 21.70 17.14
N ARG A 319 -4.06 21.85 16.15
CA ARG A 319 -2.61 21.99 16.39
C ARG A 319 -2.26 23.28 17.14
N ASN A 320 -2.94 24.40 16.86
CA ASN A 320 -2.72 25.64 17.59
C ASN A 320 -3.21 25.53 19.05
N ALA A 321 -4.32 24.85 19.29
CA ALA A 321 -4.79 24.55 20.64
C ALA A 321 -3.79 23.68 21.41
N LEU A 322 -3.27 22.62 20.79
CA LEU A 322 -2.19 21.82 21.38
C LEU A 322 -0.96 22.67 21.69
N LYS A 323 -0.56 23.56 20.76
CA LYS A 323 0.56 24.48 21.00
C LYS A 323 0.34 25.36 22.22
N ALA A 324 -0.84 25.94 22.36
CA ALA A 324 -1.17 26.77 23.53
C ALA A 324 -1.08 25.95 24.84
N ARG A 325 -1.59 24.71 24.85
CA ARG A 325 -1.48 23.81 26.02
C ARG A 325 -0.04 23.47 26.38
N VAL A 326 0.80 23.18 25.39
CA VAL A 326 2.23 22.94 25.62
C VAL A 326 2.90 24.20 26.18
N GLN A 327 2.56 25.38 25.67
CA GLN A 327 3.11 26.64 26.18
C GLN A 327 2.67 26.93 27.62
N GLU A 328 1.41 26.65 27.97
CA GLU A 328 0.90 26.76 29.35
C GLU A 328 1.69 25.86 30.30
N LEU A 329 1.90 24.59 29.93
CA LEU A 329 2.68 23.64 30.72
C LEU A 329 4.16 24.07 30.88
N LEU A 330 4.75 24.70 29.86
CA LEU A 330 6.14 25.20 29.92
C LEU A 330 6.29 26.47 30.76
N LEU A 331 5.22 27.26 30.95
CA LEU A 331 5.24 28.51 31.73
C LEU A 331 5.35 28.29 33.24
N GLU A 332 5.12 27.06 33.73
CA GLU A 332 5.32 26.69 35.13
C GLU A 332 6.80 26.79 35.57
N GLY A 333 7.73 26.93 34.62
CA GLY A 333 9.11 27.31 34.90
C GLY A 333 9.86 26.28 35.75
N LYS A 334 10.62 26.75 36.77
CA LYS A 334 11.47 25.89 37.62
C LYS A 334 10.69 24.97 38.57
N ASP A 335 9.40 25.23 38.77
CA ASP A 335 8.50 24.37 39.56
C ASP A 335 7.77 23.35 38.67
N SER A 336 8.11 23.29 37.38
CA SER A 336 7.52 22.35 36.42
C SER A 336 7.79 20.89 36.84
N PRO A 337 6.78 20.01 36.82
CA PRO A 337 6.93 18.60 37.15
C PRO A 337 7.69 17.79 36.07
N LEU A 338 8.06 18.44 34.96
CA LEU A 338 8.65 17.82 33.78
C LEU A 338 10.13 17.45 34.00
N SER A 339 10.54 16.32 33.42
CA SER A 339 11.97 16.06 33.26
C SER A 339 12.63 17.11 32.35
N PRO A 340 13.94 17.37 32.51
CA PRO A 340 14.69 18.25 31.62
C PRO A 340 14.57 17.85 30.14
N GLU A 341 14.53 16.56 29.84
CA GLU A 341 14.40 16.05 28.48
C GLU A 341 13.03 16.38 27.86
N LEU A 342 11.94 16.10 28.59
CA LEU A 342 10.59 16.42 28.14
C LEU A 342 10.41 17.94 27.94
N TYR A 343 10.90 18.73 28.89
CA TYR A 343 10.89 20.19 28.79
C TYR A 343 11.61 20.68 27.53
N THR A 344 12.83 20.20 27.27
CA THR A 344 13.62 20.59 26.10
C THR A 344 12.91 20.24 24.79
N GLN A 345 12.38 19.02 24.66
CA GLN A 345 11.73 18.58 23.42
C GLN A 345 10.40 19.29 23.17
N LEU A 346 9.60 19.55 24.21
CA LEU A 346 8.37 20.34 24.10
C LEU A 346 8.67 21.79 23.68
N ASN A 347 9.71 22.40 24.26
CA ASN A 347 10.13 23.75 23.85
C ASN A 347 10.62 23.77 22.40
N GLU A 348 11.44 22.80 22.00
CA GLU A 348 11.91 22.66 20.61
C GLU A 348 10.74 22.51 19.63
N TRP A 349 9.72 21.72 19.99
CA TRP A 349 8.51 21.55 19.18
C TRP A 349 7.72 22.87 19.04
N VAL A 350 7.59 23.64 20.12
CA VAL A 350 6.90 24.95 20.10
C VAL A 350 7.63 25.95 19.20
N GLU A 351 8.95 26.03 19.30
CA GLU A 351 9.81 26.90 18.49
C GLU A 351 9.79 26.52 17.01
N ASN A 352 9.75 25.21 16.73
CA ASN A 352 9.80 24.66 15.37
C ASN A 352 8.44 24.13 14.88
N PHE A 353 7.32 24.59 15.45
CA PHE A 353 5.95 24.10 15.22
C PHE A 353 5.51 24.03 13.73
N ARG A 354 6.18 24.79 12.86
CA ARG A 354 5.95 24.84 11.41
C ARG A 354 6.98 24.09 10.57
N ASN A 355 8.03 23.54 11.17
CA ASN A 355 9.06 22.77 10.49
C ASN A 355 8.65 21.28 10.47
N PRO A 356 8.35 20.70 9.29
CA PRO A 356 7.88 19.32 9.20
C PRO A 356 8.91 18.31 9.69
N ALA A 357 10.19 18.49 9.37
CA ALA A 357 11.24 17.54 9.74
C ALA A 357 11.45 17.49 11.26
N VAL A 358 11.45 18.66 11.92
CA VAL A 358 11.59 18.74 13.39
C VAL A 358 10.35 18.15 14.06
N CYS A 359 9.14 18.54 13.63
CA CYS A 359 7.91 18.00 14.20
C CYS A 359 7.80 16.47 14.03
N GLU A 360 8.26 15.91 12.90
CA GLU A 360 8.23 14.46 12.66
C GLU A 360 9.25 13.70 13.51
N ALA A 361 10.45 14.26 13.70
CA ALA A 361 11.42 13.66 14.61
C ALA A 361 10.88 13.63 16.05
N LEU A 362 10.32 14.77 16.51
CA LEU A 362 9.77 14.90 17.86
C LEU A 362 8.49 14.08 18.07
N SER A 363 7.67 13.87 17.04
CA SER A 363 6.49 13.00 17.16
C SER A 363 6.84 11.53 17.41
N LYS A 364 8.08 11.10 17.15
CA LYS A 364 8.54 9.73 17.43
C LYS A 364 9.01 9.58 18.89
N SER A 365 9.58 10.63 19.48
CA SER A 365 10.13 10.60 20.85
C SER A 365 9.15 11.08 21.93
N LEU A 366 8.46 12.20 21.70
CA LEU A 366 7.59 12.85 22.69
C LEU A 366 6.50 11.93 23.26
N PRO A 367 5.78 11.09 22.49
CA PRO A 367 4.71 10.25 23.06
C PRO A 367 5.19 9.33 24.19
N SER A 368 6.40 8.78 24.09
CA SER A 368 6.95 7.92 25.14
C SER A 368 7.31 8.71 26.41
N LEU A 369 7.84 9.91 26.26
CA LEU A 369 8.17 10.81 27.37
C LEU A 369 6.90 11.31 28.07
N LEU A 370 5.92 11.77 27.30
CA LEU A 370 4.61 12.19 27.80
C LEU A 370 3.93 11.06 28.57
N LYS A 371 3.96 9.83 28.04
CA LYS A 371 3.39 8.66 28.73
C LYS A 371 4.10 8.33 30.05
N ALA A 372 5.43 8.47 30.10
CA ALA A 372 6.19 8.22 31.32
C ALA A 372 5.84 9.21 32.45
N GLU A 373 5.40 10.41 32.09
CA GLU A 373 5.15 11.52 33.03
C GLU A 373 3.68 11.90 33.16
N ALA A 374 2.76 11.22 32.46
CA ALA A 374 1.33 11.55 32.42
C ALA A 374 0.63 11.58 33.79
N SER A 375 1.14 10.84 34.77
CA SER A 375 0.60 10.82 36.14
C SER A 375 1.01 12.04 36.98
N LYS A 376 2.00 12.82 36.54
CA LYS A 376 2.52 13.96 37.30
C LYS A 376 1.64 15.19 37.17
N ASP A 377 0.99 15.37 36.03
CA ASP A 377 0.14 16.51 35.73
C ASP A 377 -0.95 16.13 34.71
N PRO A 378 -2.24 16.41 34.98
CA PRO A 378 -3.32 16.19 34.01
C PRO A 378 -3.07 16.81 32.62
N ALA A 379 -2.38 17.95 32.54
CA ALA A 379 -2.05 18.60 31.27
C ALA A 379 -1.11 17.74 30.41
N ILE A 380 -0.22 16.94 31.02
CA ILE A 380 0.63 16.00 30.27
C ILE A 380 -0.23 14.92 29.61
N GLN A 381 -1.25 14.41 30.31
CA GLN A 381 -2.20 13.45 29.74
C GLN A 381 -3.01 14.08 28.61
N GLU A 382 -3.47 15.33 28.76
CA GLU A 382 -4.18 16.05 27.68
C GLU A 382 -3.31 16.21 26.42
N ILE A 383 -2.02 16.52 26.57
CA ILE A 383 -1.06 16.64 25.46
C ILE A 383 -0.81 15.26 24.83
N LEU A 384 -0.71 14.20 25.63
CA LEU A 384 -0.56 12.83 25.16
C LEU A 384 -1.75 12.37 24.33
N ASP A 385 -2.97 12.68 24.77
CA ASP A 385 -4.21 12.32 24.07
C ASP A 385 -4.33 13.03 22.71
N ALA A 386 -3.65 14.17 22.54
CA ALA A 386 -3.55 14.94 21.31
C ALA A 386 -2.21 14.73 20.57
N SER A 387 -1.44 13.69 20.90
CA SER A 387 -0.11 13.45 20.31
C SER A 387 -0.14 13.13 18.81
N ASP A 388 -1.30 12.75 18.28
CA ASP A 388 -1.59 12.62 16.84
C ASP A 388 -1.33 13.92 16.05
N LEU A 389 -1.31 15.06 16.74
CA LEU A 389 -1.12 16.40 16.17
C LEU A 389 0.30 16.95 16.31
N LEU A 390 1.22 16.22 16.96
CA LEU A 390 2.63 16.61 17.04
C LEU A 390 3.27 16.73 15.65
N PRO A 391 3.09 15.78 14.70
CA PRO A 391 3.58 15.95 13.34
C PRO A 391 2.96 17.18 12.66
N LYS A 392 3.67 17.75 11.69
CA LYS A 392 3.06 18.72 10.78
C LYS A 392 2.30 17.97 9.67
N ILE A 393 1.00 17.82 9.87
CA ILE A 393 0.11 17.16 8.91
C ILE A 393 0.19 17.82 7.52
N SER A 394 0.25 16.98 6.49
CA SER A 394 0.22 17.33 5.08
C SER A 394 -1.16 17.06 4.50
N ASN A 395 -1.96 18.11 4.30
CA ASN A 395 -3.26 17.99 3.65
C ASN A 395 -3.09 17.98 2.13
N TRP A 396 -3.72 17.02 1.47
CA TRP A 396 -3.72 16.84 0.01
C TRP A 396 -5.15 16.75 -0.50
N ILE A 397 -5.42 17.43 -1.61
CA ILE A 397 -6.68 17.32 -2.34
C ILE A 397 -6.35 16.66 -3.68
N ILE A 398 -6.96 15.52 -3.97
CA ILE A 398 -6.68 14.70 -5.17
C ILE A 398 -7.96 14.57 -5.98
N GLY A 399 -7.90 14.91 -7.27
CA GLY A 399 -8.99 14.76 -8.22
C GLY A 399 -8.49 14.71 -9.66
N GLY A 400 -9.34 14.22 -10.56
CA GLY A 400 -9.08 14.24 -12.01
C GLY A 400 -9.34 15.63 -12.60
N ASP A 401 -9.12 15.80 -13.91
CA ASP A 401 -9.30 17.06 -14.62
C ASP A 401 -10.75 17.52 -14.76
N GLY A 402 -11.71 16.61 -14.60
CA GLY A 402 -13.14 16.91 -14.67
C GLY A 402 -13.75 17.46 -13.38
N TRP A 403 -13.10 17.25 -12.22
CA TRP A 403 -13.37 17.98 -10.98
C TRP A 403 -12.64 19.31 -11.05
#